data_AF-A0A2H0ASX3-F1
#
_entry.id   AF-A0A2H0ASX3-F1
#
_cell.length_a   1.000
_cell.length_b   1.000
_cell.length_c   1.000
_cell.angle_alpha   90.00
_cell.angle_beta   90.00
_cell.angle_gamma   90.00
#
_symmetry.space_group_name_H-M   'P 1'
#
loop_
_entity.id
_entity.type
_entity.pdbx_description
1 polymer ?
#
loop_
_entity_poly.entity_id
_entity_poly.type
_entity_poly.pdbx_seq_one_letter_code
_entity_poly.pdbx_strand_id
1 'polypeptide(L)'
;HNGIIENYQELRQILKGKGHIFTSETDTEVIPHLIEDYLKEGSTLEKAVLMATQRLKGSYAFVVISTREPEKMVATRKDNPLVIGIGDKGSFATSDILSFPDYNKVIFPEDNEIAILDSKGMVFLNSTGREIKKEMTTLNLEEQTSDKGNYKYFMLKEIMEEPQAIRTAIMQDKGQFTQLAMDILRARQVVITACGTSRYAALVGRYLFSEVAKKFCDVVMASEFQYFSESIDKNTLVIAVSQSGETADVTEGVKRARANG
;
A
#
# COMPACT_ATOMS: atom_id res chain seq x y z
N HIS A 1 -7.36 -6.86 9.33
CA HIS A 1 -5.98 -7.14 8.93
C HIS A 1 -5.99 -7.27 7.42
N ASN A 2 -5.21 -6.44 6.75
CA ASN A 2 -4.98 -6.49 5.31
C ASN A 2 -3.51 -6.81 5.09
N GLY A 3 -3.19 -7.84 4.32
CA GLY A 3 -1.81 -8.29 4.10
C GLY A 3 -1.62 -9.77 4.41
N ILE A 4 -0.36 -10.19 4.49
CA ILE A 4 0.06 -11.58 4.70
C ILE A 4 1.18 -11.61 5.74
N ILE A 5 0.99 -12.42 6.79
CA ILE A 5 2.03 -12.73 7.78
C ILE A 5 2.81 -13.96 7.33
N GLU A 6 4.00 -13.76 6.77
CA GLU A 6 4.79 -14.82 6.13
C GLU A 6 5.30 -15.88 7.14
N ASN A 7 5.62 -15.47 8.37
CA ASN A 7 6.11 -16.38 9.41
C ASN A 7 5.00 -16.89 10.34
N TYR A 8 3.74 -16.87 9.92
CA TYR A 8 2.61 -17.29 10.75
C TYR A 8 2.72 -18.75 11.23
N GLN A 9 3.31 -19.64 10.44
CA GLN A 9 3.48 -21.05 10.82
C GLN A 9 4.41 -21.21 12.04
N GLU A 10 5.55 -20.50 12.02
CA GLU A 10 6.50 -20.47 13.13
C GLU A 10 5.83 -19.92 14.40
N LEU A 11 5.18 -18.76 14.28
CA LEU A 11 4.51 -18.10 15.41
C LEU A 11 3.38 -18.96 15.98
N ARG A 12 2.57 -19.58 15.11
CA ARG A 12 1.49 -20.48 15.52
C ARG A 12 2.01 -21.66 16.32
N GLN A 13 3.13 -22.28 15.92
CA GLN A 13 3.71 -23.39 16.69
C GLN A 13 4.22 -22.94 18.06
N ILE A 14 4.90 -21.80 18.14
CA ILE A 14 5.37 -21.22 19.41
C ILE A 14 4.17 -20.94 20.34
N LEU A 15 3.13 -20.29 19.83
CA LEU A 15 1.93 -19.93 20.60
C LEU A 15 1.12 -21.15 21.04
N LYS A 16 1.00 -22.18 20.18
CA LYS A 16 0.42 -23.48 20.58
C LYS A 16 1.23 -24.13 21.71
N GLY A 17 2.56 -24.06 21.65
CA GLY A 17 3.44 -24.52 22.72
C GLY A 17 3.24 -23.77 24.05
N LYS A 18 2.78 -22.51 24.00
CA LYS A 18 2.37 -21.71 25.15
C LYS A 18 0.91 -21.92 25.59
N GLY A 19 0.17 -22.82 24.94
CA GLY A 19 -1.20 -23.16 25.29
C GLY A 19 -2.30 -22.36 24.60
N HIS A 20 -1.98 -21.54 23.57
CA HIS A 20 -3.00 -20.87 22.78
C HIS A 20 -3.74 -21.87 21.87
N ILE A 21 -5.07 -21.73 21.79
CA ILE A 21 -5.94 -22.54 20.95
C ILE A 21 -6.32 -21.71 19.72
N PHE A 22 -5.90 -22.18 18.54
CA PHE A 22 -6.25 -21.59 17.26
C PHE A 22 -7.51 -22.27 16.69
N THR A 23 -8.41 -21.47 16.14
CA THR A 23 -9.74 -21.87 15.66
C THR A 23 -9.92 -21.65 14.16
N SER A 24 -9.05 -20.87 13.52
CA SER A 24 -9.05 -20.62 12.08
C SER A 24 -7.84 -21.27 11.40
N GLU A 25 -7.75 -21.14 10.08
CA GLU A 25 -6.53 -21.48 9.31
C GLU A 25 -5.80 -20.22 8.81
N THR A 26 -6.28 -19.04 9.22
CA THR A 26 -5.72 -17.77 8.76
C THR A 26 -4.36 -17.49 9.42
N ASP A 27 -3.48 -16.87 8.65
CA ASP A 27 -2.27 -16.23 9.14
C ASP A 27 -2.59 -15.11 10.13
N THR A 28 -3.70 -14.40 9.90
CA THR A 28 -4.21 -13.29 10.72
C THR A 28 -4.36 -13.65 12.20
N GLU A 29 -4.82 -14.86 12.53
CA GLU A 29 -5.12 -15.27 13.91
C GLU A 29 -3.87 -15.32 14.81
N VAL A 30 -2.65 -15.37 14.25
CA VAL A 30 -1.43 -15.28 15.07
C VAL A 30 -1.27 -13.93 15.74
N ILE A 31 -1.82 -12.85 15.15
CA ILE A 31 -1.72 -11.48 15.65
C ILE A 31 -2.39 -11.34 17.03
N PRO A 32 -3.70 -11.63 17.21
CA PRO A 32 -4.35 -11.49 18.51
C PRO A 32 -3.73 -12.39 19.57
N HIS A 33 -3.31 -13.62 19.24
CA HIS A 33 -2.66 -14.51 20.21
C HIS A 33 -1.28 -14.00 20.64
N LEU A 34 -0.49 -13.48 19.72
CA LEU A 34 0.81 -12.88 20.04
C LEU A 34 0.66 -11.64 20.94
N ILE A 35 -0.35 -10.81 20.66
CA ILE A 35 -0.69 -9.66 21.51
C ILE A 35 -1.18 -10.11 22.87
N GLU A 36 -2.05 -11.12 22.93
CA GLU A 36 -2.56 -11.71 24.18
C GLU A 36 -1.43 -12.20 25.08
N ASP A 37 -0.42 -12.87 24.52
CA ASP A 37 0.76 -13.36 25.22
C ASP A 37 1.53 -12.22 25.90
N TYR A 38 1.79 -11.13 25.17
CA TYR A 38 2.42 -9.93 25.74
C TYR A 38 1.57 -9.18 26.77
N LEU A 39 0.24 -9.20 26.61
CA LEU A 39 -0.68 -8.64 27.60
C LEU A 39 -0.67 -9.46 28.90
N LYS A 40 -0.54 -10.79 28.81
CA LYS A 40 -0.38 -11.67 30.01
C LYS A 40 0.92 -11.41 30.75
N GLU A 41 1.97 -11.00 30.03
CA GLU A 41 3.26 -10.57 30.61
C GLU A 41 3.21 -9.14 31.22
N GLY A 42 2.05 -8.47 31.18
CA GLY A 42 1.83 -7.17 31.83
C GLY A 42 2.11 -5.94 30.97
N SER A 43 2.24 -6.11 29.65
CA SER A 43 2.37 -4.96 28.74
C SER A 43 1.04 -4.24 28.55
N THR A 44 1.09 -2.95 28.24
CA THR A 44 -0.07 -2.19 27.75
C THR A 44 -0.42 -2.62 26.31
N LEU A 45 -1.63 -2.32 25.83
CA LEU A 45 -2.07 -2.71 24.49
C LEU A 45 -1.13 -2.17 23.40
N GLU A 46 -0.80 -0.88 23.44
CA GLU A 46 0.09 -0.27 22.45
C GLU A 46 1.50 -0.89 22.47
N LYS A 47 2.00 -1.27 23.65
CA LYS A 47 3.30 -1.92 23.78
C LYS A 47 3.25 -3.37 23.30
N ALA A 48 2.17 -4.09 23.57
CA ALA A 48 1.95 -5.45 23.07
C ALA A 48 1.87 -5.47 21.53
N VAL A 49 1.19 -4.50 20.93
CA VAL A 49 1.17 -4.33 19.46
C VAL A 49 2.57 -4.02 18.94
N LEU A 50 3.30 -3.09 19.56
CA LEU A 50 4.68 -2.76 19.16
C LEU A 50 5.62 -3.98 19.22
N MET A 51 5.53 -4.80 20.26
CA MET A 51 6.35 -6.01 20.35
C MET A 51 5.91 -7.08 19.35
N ALA A 52 4.61 -7.17 19.06
CA ALA A 52 4.11 -8.06 18.03
C ALA A 52 4.67 -7.69 16.65
N THR A 53 4.67 -6.40 16.27
CA THR A 53 5.22 -5.96 14.96
C THR A 53 6.69 -6.28 14.79
N GLN A 54 7.48 -6.33 15.87
CA GLN A 54 8.89 -6.74 15.82
C GLN A 54 9.09 -8.23 15.51
N ARG A 55 8.04 -9.06 15.67
CA ARG A 55 8.08 -10.51 15.42
C ARG A 55 7.41 -10.89 14.10
N LEU A 56 6.53 -10.05 13.57
CA LEU A 56 5.81 -10.30 12.32
C LEU A 56 6.73 -10.07 11.10
N LYS A 57 6.70 -11.02 10.16
CA LYS A 57 7.32 -10.91 8.84
C LYS A 57 6.24 -10.87 7.76
N GLY A 58 6.55 -10.26 6.62
CA GLY A 58 5.59 -9.96 5.55
C GLY A 58 5.08 -8.52 5.59
N SER A 59 3.90 -8.32 5.01
CA SER A 59 3.22 -7.03 4.82
C SER A 59 1.87 -7.06 5.53
N TYR A 60 1.51 -5.99 6.22
CA TYR A 60 0.25 -5.91 6.96
C TYR A 60 -0.22 -4.48 7.20
N ALA A 61 -1.52 -4.30 7.37
CA ALA A 61 -2.14 -3.17 8.03
C ALA A 61 -3.26 -3.71 8.91
N PHE A 62 -3.27 -3.36 10.20
CA PHE A 62 -4.30 -3.84 11.10
C PHE A 62 -4.61 -2.86 12.22
N VAL A 63 -5.82 -3.02 12.76
CA VAL A 63 -6.33 -2.31 13.93
C VAL A 63 -6.63 -3.35 15.00
N VAL A 64 -6.25 -3.04 16.23
CA VAL A 64 -6.45 -3.89 17.41
C VAL A 64 -7.31 -3.13 18.40
N ILE A 65 -8.30 -3.84 18.93
CA ILE A 65 -9.16 -3.39 20.02
C ILE A 65 -9.09 -4.41 21.15
N SER A 66 -9.28 -3.94 22.38
CA SER A 66 -9.30 -4.80 23.57
C SER A 66 -10.57 -4.55 24.35
N THR A 67 -11.26 -5.62 24.75
CA THR A 67 -12.43 -5.51 25.65
C THR A 67 -12.06 -4.98 27.04
N ARG A 68 -10.76 -4.99 27.40
CA ARG A 68 -10.25 -4.41 28.65
C ARG A 68 -10.11 -2.88 28.57
N GLU A 69 -9.96 -2.35 27.36
CA GLU A 69 -9.76 -0.92 27.08
C GLU A 69 -10.64 -0.51 25.88
N PRO A 70 -11.98 -0.55 26.01
CA PRO A 70 -12.90 -0.44 24.87
C PRO A 70 -12.90 0.91 24.18
N GLU A 71 -12.41 1.96 24.85
CA GLU A 71 -12.30 3.31 24.29
C GLU A 71 -11.00 3.56 23.51
N LYS A 72 -10.14 2.54 23.40
CA LYS A 72 -8.83 2.63 22.76
C LYS A 72 -8.74 1.70 21.55
N MET A 73 -8.21 2.22 20.46
CA MET A 73 -7.80 1.44 19.29
C MET A 73 -6.32 1.65 19.03
N VAL A 74 -5.63 0.58 18.60
CA VAL A 74 -4.23 0.65 18.22
C VAL A 74 -4.07 0.16 16.79
N ALA A 75 -3.54 0.98 15.91
CA ALA A 75 -3.35 0.66 14.50
C ALA A 75 -1.87 0.69 14.12
N THR A 76 -1.49 -0.13 13.15
CA THR A 76 -0.13 -0.15 12.60
C THR A 76 -0.13 -0.69 11.18
N ARG A 77 0.92 -0.37 10.43
CA ARG A 77 1.13 -0.87 9.08
C ARG A 77 2.58 -1.25 8.81
N LYS A 78 2.75 -2.08 7.80
CA LYS A 78 3.98 -2.38 7.10
C LYS A 78 3.64 -2.75 5.66
N ASP A 79 4.10 -1.97 4.69
CA ASP A 79 3.90 -2.20 3.25
C ASP A 79 2.44 -2.26 2.74
N ASN A 80 1.43 -2.06 3.61
CA ASN A 80 0.02 -1.93 3.22
C ASN A 80 -0.52 -0.52 3.56
N PRO A 81 -1.46 0.03 2.78
CA PRO A 81 -2.10 1.31 3.08
C PRO A 81 -2.80 1.29 4.45
N LEU A 82 -2.57 2.37 5.20
CA LEU A 82 -3.30 2.70 6.41
C LEU A 82 -3.40 4.21 6.48
N VAL A 83 -4.61 4.70 6.71
CA VAL A 83 -4.92 6.11 6.81
C VAL A 83 -5.69 6.34 8.10
N ILE A 84 -5.21 7.28 8.90
CA ILE A 84 -5.86 7.71 10.12
C ILE A 84 -6.53 9.04 9.81
N GLY A 85 -7.86 9.07 9.82
CA GLY A 85 -8.58 10.31 9.63
C GLY A 85 -9.18 10.85 10.91
N ILE A 86 -9.47 12.14 10.87
CA ILE A 86 -9.76 12.96 12.04
C ILE A 86 -10.97 13.82 11.73
N GLY A 87 -11.97 13.79 12.60
CA GLY A 87 -13.04 14.76 12.55
C GLY A 87 -13.72 14.95 13.89
N ASP A 88 -14.76 15.77 13.88
CA ASP A 88 -15.42 16.24 15.10
C ASP A 88 -16.08 15.13 15.92
N LYS A 89 -16.38 13.99 15.28
CA LYS A 89 -17.01 12.81 15.90
C LYS A 89 -16.00 11.76 16.37
N GLY A 90 -14.70 11.99 16.17
CA GLY A 90 -13.63 11.10 16.59
C GLY A 90 -12.63 10.79 15.49
N SER A 91 -11.73 9.86 15.82
CA SER A 91 -10.68 9.36 14.93
C SER A 91 -11.11 8.03 14.31
N PHE A 92 -10.71 7.77 13.07
CA PHE A 92 -10.96 6.51 12.39
C PHE A 92 -9.70 6.01 11.67
N ALA A 93 -9.64 4.71 11.44
CA ALA A 93 -8.56 4.06 10.70
C ALA A 93 -9.15 3.28 9.54
N THR A 94 -8.62 3.50 8.34
CA THR A 94 -9.07 2.86 7.10
C THR A 94 -7.89 2.49 6.21
N SER A 95 -8.04 1.50 5.34
CA SER A 95 -7.09 1.25 4.25
C SER A 95 -7.36 2.10 3.01
N ASP A 96 -8.57 2.68 2.91
CA ASP A 96 -9.00 3.50 1.77
C ASP A 96 -9.76 4.73 2.26
N ILE A 97 -9.30 5.91 1.85
CA ILE A 97 -9.87 7.22 2.18
C ILE A 97 -11.31 7.34 1.69
N LEU A 98 -11.65 6.72 0.55
CA LEU A 98 -13.00 6.81 -0.04
C LEU A 98 -14.07 6.15 0.84
N SER A 99 -13.67 5.34 1.82
CA SER A 99 -14.59 4.76 2.80
C SER A 99 -15.22 5.82 3.73
N PHE A 100 -14.64 7.02 3.81
CA PHE A 100 -15.06 8.09 4.74
C PHE A 100 -14.97 9.49 4.09
N PRO A 101 -15.88 9.83 3.15
CA PRO A 101 -15.81 11.07 2.38
C PRO A 101 -16.00 12.35 3.20
N ASP A 102 -16.60 12.25 4.40
CA ASP A 102 -16.83 13.40 5.28
C ASP A 102 -15.55 13.88 5.99
N TYR A 103 -14.44 13.17 5.85
CA TYR A 103 -13.21 13.40 6.59
C TYR A 103 -12.05 13.69 5.65
N ASN A 104 -11.75 14.98 5.50
CA ASN A 104 -10.67 15.44 4.62
C ASN A 104 -9.32 15.62 5.31
N LYS A 105 -9.26 15.56 6.65
CA LYS A 105 -7.99 15.65 7.39
C LYS A 105 -7.50 14.27 7.78
N VAL A 106 -6.33 13.91 7.26
CA VAL A 106 -5.77 12.57 7.43
C VAL A 106 -4.29 12.61 7.82
N ILE A 107 -3.84 11.52 8.42
CA ILE A 107 -2.45 11.22 8.72
C ILE A 107 -2.14 9.85 8.12
N PHE A 108 -0.97 9.74 7.48
CA PHE A 108 -0.43 8.50 6.95
C PHE A 108 0.67 7.99 7.90
N PRO A 109 0.44 6.90 8.66
CA PRO A 109 1.49 6.25 9.42
C PRO A 109 2.56 5.70 8.47
N GLU A 110 3.82 5.76 8.89
CA GLU A 110 4.93 5.07 8.21
C GLU A 110 5.01 3.60 8.64
N ASP A 111 5.89 2.84 7.99
CA ASP A 111 6.12 1.44 8.34
C ASP A 111 6.54 1.26 9.80
N ASN A 112 5.83 0.36 10.48
CA ASN A 112 5.99 -0.01 11.87
C ASN A 112 5.75 1.12 12.88
N GLU A 113 5.15 2.23 12.44
CA GLU A 113 4.58 3.21 13.38
C GLU A 113 3.31 2.63 14.03
N ILE A 114 3.08 3.03 15.28
CA ILE A 114 1.90 2.68 16.06
C ILE A 114 1.05 3.94 16.22
N ALA A 115 -0.20 3.90 15.77
CA ALA A 115 -1.18 4.93 16.02
C ALA A 115 -2.11 4.47 17.15
N ILE A 116 -2.18 5.24 18.23
CA ILE A 116 -3.07 5.02 19.36
C ILE A 116 -4.19 6.04 19.24
N LEU A 117 -5.43 5.57 19.17
CA LEU A 117 -6.61 6.40 18.97
C LEU A 117 -7.55 6.19 20.15
N ASP A 118 -8.00 7.27 20.76
CA ASP A 118 -9.06 7.27 21.76
C ASP A 118 -9.98 8.48 21.61
N SER A 119 -10.93 8.64 22.54
CA SER A 119 -11.87 9.77 22.56
C SER A 119 -11.22 11.12 22.88
N LYS A 120 -9.99 11.13 23.41
CA LYS A 120 -9.24 12.34 23.81
C LYS A 120 -8.31 12.81 22.70
N GLY A 121 -7.87 11.93 21.82
CA GLY A 121 -7.07 12.29 20.66
C GLY A 121 -6.30 11.11 20.09
N MET A 122 -5.09 11.42 19.60
CA MET A 122 -4.22 10.43 18.97
C MET A 122 -2.79 10.63 19.40
N VAL A 123 -2.09 9.52 19.59
CA VAL A 123 -0.66 9.48 19.89
C VAL A 123 0.00 8.55 18.88
N PHE A 124 1.13 8.97 18.33
CA PHE A 124 1.90 8.17 17.38
C PHE A 124 3.23 7.78 18.00
N LEU A 125 3.58 6.51 17.90
CA LEU A 125 4.88 5.99 18.30
C LEU A 125 5.64 5.50 17.06
N ASN A 126 6.95 5.73 17.04
CA ASN A 126 7.81 5.09 16.04
C ASN A 126 8.04 3.61 16.36
N SER A 127 8.77 2.92 15.49
CA SER A 127 9.13 1.49 15.64
C SER A 127 9.94 1.13 16.90
N THR A 128 10.46 2.13 17.62
CA THR A 128 11.16 1.97 18.90
C THR A 128 10.29 2.28 20.12
N GLY A 129 9.03 2.67 19.91
CA GLY A 129 8.09 3.04 20.97
C GLY A 129 8.24 4.47 21.48
N ARG A 130 9.00 5.33 20.78
CA ARG A 130 9.09 6.75 21.14
C ARG A 130 7.99 7.54 20.46
N GLU A 131 7.38 8.46 21.21
CA GLU A 131 6.36 9.35 20.68
C GLU A 131 6.93 10.25 19.58
N ILE A 132 6.15 10.42 18.51
CA ILE A 132 6.47 11.23 17.35
C ILE A 132 5.31 12.14 17.00
N LYS A 133 5.62 13.29 16.40
CA LYS A 133 4.61 14.20 15.84
C LYS A 133 4.41 13.90 14.36
N LYS A 134 3.16 13.87 13.93
CA LYS A 134 2.76 13.67 12.53
C LYS A 134 2.08 14.93 12.02
N GLU A 135 2.35 15.28 10.77
CA GLU A 135 1.67 16.37 10.09
C GLU A 135 0.35 15.87 9.49
N MET A 136 -0.71 16.66 9.65
CA MET A 136 -2.00 16.38 9.03
C MET A 136 -1.98 16.85 7.58
N THR A 137 -2.49 16.02 6.70
CA THR A 137 -2.71 16.33 5.30
C THR A 137 -4.20 16.59 5.08
N THR A 138 -4.54 17.71 4.45
CA THR A 138 -5.93 17.99 4.02
C THR A 138 -6.08 17.53 2.58
N LEU A 139 -6.98 16.58 2.33
CA LEU A 139 -7.29 16.04 1.02
C LEU A 139 -8.40 16.85 0.34
N ASN A 140 -8.29 17.05 -0.97
CA ASN A 140 -9.37 17.57 -1.78
C ASN A 140 -10.25 16.41 -2.27
N LEU A 141 -11.30 16.08 -1.51
CA LEU A 141 -12.17 14.94 -1.79
C LEU A 141 -13.18 15.20 -2.93
N GLU A 142 -13.38 16.46 -3.34
CA GLU A 142 -14.29 16.82 -4.43
C GLU A 142 -13.84 16.23 -5.79
N GLU A 143 -12.55 15.93 -5.96
CA GLU A 143 -12.02 15.30 -7.18
C GLU A 143 -12.04 13.77 -7.16
N GLN A 144 -12.30 13.14 -6.00
CA GLN A 144 -12.18 11.68 -5.83
C GLN A 144 -13.51 10.97 -5.57
N THR A 145 -14.63 11.70 -5.47
CA THR A 145 -15.93 11.06 -5.36
C THR A 145 -16.33 10.44 -6.71
N SER A 146 -16.07 9.14 -6.87
CA SER A 146 -16.64 8.37 -7.97
C SER A 146 -18.12 8.16 -7.68
N ASP A 147 -18.96 9.15 -8.00
CA ASP A 147 -20.39 8.91 -8.11
C ASP A 147 -20.68 8.21 -9.45
N LYS A 148 -21.67 7.32 -9.48
CA LYS A 148 -22.18 6.72 -10.73
C LYS A 148 -22.85 7.78 -11.60
N GLY A 149 -23.25 8.92 -11.03
CA GLY A 149 -24.02 9.94 -11.71
C GLY A 149 -25.29 9.35 -12.31
N ASN A 150 -25.52 9.59 -13.61
CA ASN A 150 -26.70 9.07 -14.32
C ASN A 150 -26.53 7.65 -14.88
N TYR A 151 -25.41 6.97 -14.61
CA TYR A 151 -25.14 5.64 -15.15
C TYR A 151 -25.58 4.54 -14.20
N LYS A 152 -26.01 3.41 -14.78
CA LYS A 152 -26.47 2.24 -14.02
C LYS A 152 -25.34 1.51 -13.28
N TYR A 153 -24.13 1.51 -13.85
CA TYR A 153 -22.95 0.81 -13.32
C TYR A 153 -21.70 1.68 -13.48
N PHE A 154 -20.73 1.56 -12.57
CA PHE A 154 -19.44 2.26 -12.66
C PHE A 154 -18.69 1.92 -13.95
N MET A 155 -18.60 0.64 -14.31
CA MET A 155 -17.97 0.21 -15.56
C MET A 155 -18.59 0.87 -16.80
N LEU A 156 -19.93 1.05 -16.82
CA LEU A 156 -20.59 1.74 -17.92
C LEU A 156 -20.23 3.23 -17.95
N LYS A 157 -20.20 3.89 -16.78
CA LYS A 157 -19.73 5.28 -16.67
C LYS A 157 -18.30 5.42 -17.20
N GLU A 158 -17.38 4.57 -16.74
CA GLU A 158 -15.97 4.59 -17.12
C GLU A 158 -15.78 4.40 -18.63
N ILE A 159 -16.48 3.42 -19.24
CA ILE A 159 -16.48 3.22 -20.70
C ILE A 159 -16.96 4.49 -21.43
N MET A 160 -18.04 5.11 -20.96
CA MET A 160 -18.60 6.30 -21.59
C MET A 160 -17.73 7.56 -21.37
N GLU A 161 -16.87 7.56 -20.34
CA GLU A 161 -15.94 8.64 -20.01
C GLU A 161 -14.59 8.52 -20.75
N GLU A 162 -14.30 7.41 -21.42
CA GLU A 162 -13.06 7.20 -22.18
C GLU A 162 -12.70 8.38 -23.12
N PRO A 163 -13.63 8.99 -23.88
CA PRO A 163 -13.29 10.13 -24.74
C PRO A 163 -12.73 11.33 -23.97
N GLN A 164 -13.26 11.59 -22.76
CA GLN A 164 -12.77 12.66 -21.91
C GLN A 164 -11.47 12.27 -21.22
N ALA A 165 -11.36 11.03 -20.73
CA ALA A 165 -10.14 10.51 -20.11
C ALA A 165 -8.95 10.58 -21.07
N ILE A 166 -9.14 10.23 -22.35
CA ILE A 166 -8.11 10.33 -23.39
C ILE A 166 -7.70 11.80 -23.61
N ARG A 167 -8.65 12.75 -23.67
CA ARG A 167 -8.33 14.18 -23.79
C ARG A 167 -7.49 14.67 -22.62
N THR A 168 -7.89 14.31 -21.39
CA THR A 168 -7.13 14.66 -20.17
C THR A 168 -5.72 14.05 -20.19
N ALA A 169 -5.57 12.82 -20.68
CA ALA A 169 -4.27 12.17 -20.81
C ALA A 169 -3.35 12.86 -21.85
N ILE A 170 -3.93 13.44 -22.92
CA ILE A 170 -3.17 14.20 -23.93
C ILE A 170 -2.77 15.58 -23.41
N MET A 171 -3.59 16.20 -22.55
CA MET A 171 -3.36 17.56 -22.02
C MET A 171 -2.36 17.63 -20.85
N GLN A 172 -1.62 16.56 -20.55
CA GLN A 172 -0.62 16.57 -19.49
C GLN A 172 0.59 17.45 -19.84
N ASP A 173 1.43 17.69 -18.84
CA ASP A 173 2.63 18.52 -18.97
C ASP A 173 3.59 17.98 -20.06
N LYS A 174 3.74 18.76 -21.12
CA LYS A 174 4.61 18.42 -22.26
C LYS A 174 6.09 18.32 -21.85
N GLY A 175 6.52 19.10 -20.88
CA GLY A 175 7.88 19.06 -20.32
C GLY A 175 8.16 17.73 -19.64
N GLN A 176 7.24 17.24 -18.80
CA GLN A 176 7.37 15.93 -18.15
C GLN A 176 7.45 14.79 -19.18
N PHE A 177 6.59 14.81 -20.20
CA PHE A 177 6.65 13.80 -21.26
C PHE A 177 7.93 13.89 -22.08
N THR A 178 8.43 15.09 -22.36
CA THR A 178 9.71 15.27 -23.06
C THR A 178 10.85 14.70 -22.25
N GLN A 179 10.87 14.92 -20.93
CA GLN A 179 11.87 14.36 -20.05
C GLN A 179 11.82 12.83 -20.04
N LEU A 180 10.64 12.24 -19.85
CA LEU A 180 10.46 10.78 -19.88
C LEU A 180 10.89 10.17 -21.23
N ALA A 181 10.54 10.83 -22.35
CA ALA A 181 10.97 10.39 -23.67
C ALA A 181 12.49 10.42 -23.83
N MET A 182 13.16 11.44 -23.30
CA MET A 182 14.62 11.52 -23.29
C MET A 182 15.25 10.42 -22.42
N ASP A 183 14.64 10.09 -21.28
CA ASP A 183 15.11 9.02 -20.41
C ASP A 183 14.99 7.65 -21.09
N ILE A 184 13.88 7.39 -21.80
CA ILE A 184 13.68 6.19 -22.64
C ILE A 184 14.76 6.08 -23.72
N LEU A 185 15.07 7.18 -24.40
CA LEU A 185 16.07 7.20 -25.48
C LEU A 185 17.50 7.02 -24.96
N ARG A 186 17.83 7.59 -23.80
CA ARG A 186 19.15 7.50 -23.17
C ARG A 186 19.42 6.16 -22.51
N ALA A 187 18.38 5.53 -21.95
CA ALA A 187 18.51 4.25 -21.30
C ALA A 187 19.09 3.21 -22.26
N ARG A 188 19.99 2.36 -21.79
CA ARG A 188 20.51 1.23 -22.57
C ARG A 188 19.38 0.23 -22.80
N GLN A 189 18.68 -0.11 -21.73
CA GLN A 189 17.55 -1.03 -21.72
C GLN A 189 16.33 -0.36 -21.10
N VAL A 190 15.15 -0.70 -21.59
CA VAL A 190 13.87 -0.24 -21.03
C VAL A 190 13.06 -1.48 -20.67
N VAL A 191 12.62 -1.55 -19.42
CA VAL A 191 11.77 -2.63 -18.91
C VAL A 191 10.50 -2.02 -18.36
N ILE A 192 9.35 -2.48 -18.84
CA ILE A 192 8.04 -2.07 -18.36
C ILE A 192 7.50 -3.20 -17.47
N THR A 193 7.12 -2.89 -16.24
CA THR A 193 6.58 -3.85 -15.27
C THR A 193 5.14 -3.51 -14.89
N ALA A 194 4.25 -4.50 -14.99
CA ALA A 194 2.81 -4.31 -14.77
C ALA A 194 2.08 -5.64 -14.51
N CYS A 195 0.85 -5.56 -14.01
CA CYS A 195 -0.06 -6.70 -13.82
C CYS A 195 -1.35 -6.54 -14.64
N GLY A 196 -1.99 -7.66 -14.97
CA GLY A 196 -3.34 -7.68 -15.58
C GLY A 196 -3.50 -6.76 -16.80
N THR A 197 -4.56 -5.94 -16.81
CA THR A 197 -4.88 -5.03 -17.92
C THR A 197 -3.79 -3.99 -18.17
N SER A 198 -3.11 -3.50 -17.14
CA SER A 198 -1.97 -2.58 -17.30
C SER A 198 -0.81 -3.21 -18.08
N ARG A 199 -0.60 -4.54 -17.94
CA ARG A 199 0.38 -5.27 -18.75
C ARG A 199 -0.03 -5.35 -20.22
N TYR A 200 -1.32 -5.53 -20.52
CA TYR A 200 -1.78 -5.50 -21.92
C TYR A 200 -1.57 -4.12 -22.55
N ALA A 201 -1.82 -3.03 -21.83
CA ALA A 201 -1.49 -1.69 -22.28
C ALA A 201 0.02 -1.51 -22.53
N ALA A 202 0.87 -2.00 -21.61
CA ALA A 202 2.33 -1.97 -21.77
C ALA A 202 2.81 -2.77 -23.00
N LEU A 203 2.19 -3.92 -23.29
CA LEU A 203 2.49 -4.72 -24.48
C LEU A 203 2.20 -3.95 -25.77
N VAL A 204 1.11 -3.17 -25.83
CA VAL A 204 0.85 -2.26 -26.95
C VAL A 204 1.92 -1.16 -27.00
N GLY A 205 2.23 -0.54 -25.86
CA GLY A 205 3.28 0.48 -25.75
C GLY A 205 4.65 0.01 -26.26
N ARG A 206 5.01 -1.25 -26.03
CA ARG A 206 6.23 -1.86 -26.59
C ARG A 206 6.30 -1.76 -28.11
N TYR A 207 5.21 -2.04 -28.82
CA TYR A 207 5.18 -1.92 -30.28
C TYR A 207 5.35 -0.47 -30.71
N LEU A 208 4.66 0.46 -30.04
CA LEU A 208 4.73 1.89 -30.34
C LEU A 208 6.13 2.46 -30.10
N PHE A 209 6.81 2.08 -29.01
CA PHE A 209 8.19 2.50 -28.77
C PHE A 209 9.15 1.93 -29.82
N SER A 210 8.96 0.69 -30.26
CA SER A 210 9.76 0.11 -31.34
C SER A 210 9.50 0.78 -32.69
N GLU A 211 8.26 1.16 -32.98
CA GLU A 211 7.88 1.76 -34.26
C GLU A 211 8.31 3.22 -34.35
N VAL A 212 8.04 4.01 -33.31
CA VAL A 212 8.24 5.46 -33.30
C VAL A 212 9.65 5.83 -32.86
N ALA A 213 10.08 5.32 -31.70
CA ALA A 213 11.38 5.67 -31.10
C ALA A 213 12.52 4.77 -31.56
N LYS A 214 12.23 3.70 -32.32
CA LYS A 214 13.18 2.63 -32.68
C LYS A 214 13.88 2.04 -31.46
N LYS A 215 13.20 2.05 -30.31
CA LYS A 215 13.70 1.56 -29.03
C LYS A 215 12.97 0.29 -28.66
N PHE A 216 13.72 -0.79 -28.50
CA PHE A 216 13.16 -2.03 -27.95
C PHE A 216 12.95 -1.87 -26.45
N CYS A 217 11.76 -2.24 -25.99
CA CYS A 217 11.38 -2.26 -24.58
C CYS A 217 10.86 -3.66 -24.25
N ASP A 218 11.27 -4.22 -23.11
CA ASP A 218 10.69 -5.48 -22.65
C ASP A 218 9.52 -5.23 -21.70
N VAL A 219 8.58 -6.17 -21.63
CA VAL A 219 7.42 -6.08 -20.74
C VAL A 219 7.37 -7.33 -19.88
N VAL A 220 7.67 -7.14 -18.59
CA VAL A 220 7.74 -8.20 -17.59
C VAL A 220 6.49 -8.14 -16.71
N MET A 221 5.92 -9.30 -16.38
CA MET A 221 4.84 -9.38 -15.40
C MET A 221 5.41 -9.07 -14.02
N ALA A 222 4.76 -8.20 -13.25
CA ALA A 222 5.40 -7.68 -12.04
C ALA A 222 5.73 -8.77 -11.00
N SER A 223 4.90 -9.81 -10.87
CA SER A 223 5.16 -10.96 -10.00
C SER A 223 6.46 -11.71 -10.37
N GLU A 224 6.86 -11.65 -11.63
CA GLU A 224 8.07 -12.30 -12.15
C GLU A 224 9.29 -11.36 -12.12
N PHE A 225 9.10 -10.06 -11.86
CA PHE A 225 10.17 -9.06 -11.94
C PHE A 225 11.34 -9.38 -11.01
N GLN A 226 11.09 -10.01 -9.87
CA GLN A 226 12.13 -10.47 -8.95
C GLN A 226 13.17 -11.40 -9.60
N TYR A 227 12.79 -12.18 -10.62
CA TYR A 227 13.71 -13.05 -11.34
C TYR A 227 14.55 -12.29 -12.38
N PHE A 228 14.12 -11.09 -12.75
CA PHE A 228 14.80 -10.20 -13.69
C PHE A 228 15.57 -9.08 -12.98
N SER A 229 15.38 -8.88 -11.68
CA SER A 229 15.95 -7.73 -10.96
C SER A 229 17.48 -7.74 -10.88
N GLU A 230 18.12 -8.91 -11.05
CA GLU A 230 19.59 -9.00 -11.13
C GLU A 230 20.13 -8.73 -12.55
N SER A 231 19.25 -8.69 -13.56
CA SER A 231 19.60 -8.42 -14.95
C SER A 231 19.45 -6.95 -15.35
N ILE A 232 19.13 -6.08 -14.40
CA ILE A 232 19.03 -4.63 -14.61
C ILE A 232 20.18 -3.91 -13.92
N ASP A 233 20.52 -2.72 -14.41
CA ASP A 233 21.57 -1.88 -13.84
C ASP A 233 21.20 -0.40 -13.95
N LYS A 234 22.09 0.49 -13.48
CA LYS A 234 21.92 1.95 -13.53
C LYS A 234 21.65 2.56 -14.91
N ASN A 235 21.84 1.81 -16.00
CA ASN A 235 21.53 2.23 -17.36
C ASN A 235 20.21 1.63 -17.86
N THR A 236 19.45 0.95 -17.01
CA THR A 236 18.12 0.42 -17.30
C THR A 236 17.05 1.35 -16.77
N LEU A 237 16.14 1.78 -17.65
CA LEU A 237 14.93 2.49 -17.23
C LEU A 237 13.83 1.47 -16.93
N VAL A 238 13.32 1.50 -15.69
CA VAL A 238 12.16 0.69 -15.29
C VAL A 238 10.92 1.57 -15.23
N ILE A 239 9.90 1.22 -16.02
CA ILE A 239 8.61 1.91 -16.06
C ILE A 239 7.56 1.00 -15.42
N ALA A 240 7.02 1.42 -14.27
CA ALA A 240 5.92 0.73 -13.62
C ALA A 240 4.57 1.27 -14.12
N VAL A 241 3.68 0.38 -14.54
CA VAL A 241 2.33 0.76 -15.00
C VAL A 241 1.30 0.10 -14.08
N SER A 242 0.56 0.93 -13.33
CA SER A 242 -0.53 0.50 -12.45
C SER A 242 -1.61 1.58 -12.43
N GLN A 243 -2.88 1.17 -12.44
CA GLN A 243 -4.00 2.09 -12.30
C GLN A 243 -4.16 2.56 -10.84
N SER A 244 -4.03 1.67 -9.86
CA SER A 244 -4.18 2.01 -8.45
C SER A 244 -2.91 2.59 -7.84
N GLY A 245 -1.73 2.28 -8.41
CA GLY A 245 -0.44 2.64 -7.81
C GLY A 245 -0.07 1.79 -6.57
N GLU A 246 -0.96 0.90 -6.13
CA GLU A 246 -0.82 0.12 -4.90
C GLU A 246 -0.61 -1.38 -5.15
N THR A 247 -0.57 -1.81 -6.41
CA THR A 247 -0.40 -3.23 -6.76
C THR A 247 0.92 -3.76 -6.18
N ALA A 248 0.84 -4.63 -5.16
CA ALA A 248 1.97 -5.10 -4.37
C ALA A 248 3.17 -5.56 -5.22
N ASP A 249 2.94 -6.44 -6.20
CA ASP A 249 3.98 -6.94 -7.10
C ASP A 249 4.70 -5.81 -7.87
N VAL A 250 3.94 -4.79 -8.30
CA VAL A 250 4.50 -3.63 -9.02
C VAL A 250 5.34 -2.78 -8.06
N THR A 251 4.81 -2.49 -6.87
CA THR A 251 5.50 -1.70 -5.85
C THR A 251 6.79 -2.38 -5.39
N GLU A 252 6.75 -3.70 -5.17
CA GLU A 252 7.93 -4.48 -4.81
C GLU A 252 8.96 -4.48 -5.95
N GLY A 253 8.50 -4.66 -7.20
CA GLY A 253 9.36 -4.56 -8.38
C GLY A 253 10.10 -3.22 -8.48
N VAL A 254 9.41 -2.10 -8.24
CA VAL A 254 10.03 -0.77 -8.21
C VAL A 254 11.06 -0.64 -7.08
N LYS A 255 10.75 -1.14 -5.87
CA LYS A 255 11.70 -1.13 -4.74
C LYS A 255 12.97 -1.91 -5.09
N ARG A 256 12.83 -3.09 -5.70
CA ARG A 256 13.96 -3.92 -6.15
C ARG A 256 14.76 -3.26 -7.28
N ALA A 257 14.09 -2.60 -8.22
CA ALA A 257 14.76 -1.86 -9.28
C ALA A 257 15.66 -0.76 -8.70
N ARG A 258 15.13 0.09 -7.82
CA ARG A 258 15.90 1.15 -7.15
C ARG A 258 17.09 0.64 -6.33
N ALA A 259 17.00 -0.59 -5.80
CA ALA A 259 18.11 -1.19 -5.07
C ALA A 259 19.30 -1.57 -5.97
N ASN A 260 19.08 -1.72 -7.28
CA ASN A 260 20.09 -2.16 -8.26
C ASN A 260 20.65 -1.01 -9.13
N GLY A 261 20.25 0.24 -8.86
CA GLY A 261 20.70 1.45 -9.56
C GLY A 261 19.55 2.20 -10.22
#